data_AF-A0A445HVR3-F1
#
_entry.id   AF-A0A445HVR3-F1
#
_cell.length_a   1.000
_cell.length_b   1.000
_cell.length_c   1.000
_cell.angle_alpha   90.00
_cell.angle_beta   90.00
_cell.angle_gamma   90.00
#
_symmetry.space_group_name_H-M   'P 1'
#
loop_
_entity.id
_entity.type
_entity.pdbx_description
1 polymer ?
#
loop_
_entity_poly.entity_id
_entity_poly.type
_entity_poly.pdbx_seq_one_letter_code
_entity_poly.pdbx_strand_id
1 'polypeptide(L)'
;MKTTSGGGGGVGAAESDNRTATVGIEFTKDKNGISLLVLRNHRGASATVSLHGGQVLSWKTELGEELLFISNKGLFGNRWQSNLTSRIRNVNGKNFSFSMAYHTYFSISDIIYKYIVCSEVRVEGLETLDYLDNLYQRERFTEQGDSLTFESEVDRVYFDSSNIVIVLDHEKKRTFVIRKEGLPDVVVWNPWERKSKSILDLGDEEYKQMLCVDGAAVEKPNHLVAR
;
A
#
# COMPACT_ATOMS: atom_id res chain seq x y z
N MET A 1 32.15 -19.63 62.39
CA MET A 1 32.78 -18.32 62.12
C MET A 1 32.33 -17.88 60.73
N LYS A 2 31.40 -16.88 60.65
CA LYS A 2 30.78 -16.19 59.48
C LYS A 2 30.34 -17.06 58.27
N THR A 3 29.07 -17.48 58.05
CA THR A 3 27.84 -16.77 57.53
C THR A 3 28.08 -15.89 56.28
N THR A 4 27.53 -16.15 55.08
CA THR A 4 26.10 -16.04 54.64
C THR A 4 25.94 -16.62 53.20
N SER A 5 25.03 -17.60 52.96
CA SER A 5 23.69 -17.55 52.27
C SER A 5 23.71 -17.35 50.73
N GLY A 6 23.00 -18.07 49.85
CA GLY A 6 21.96 -19.11 49.96
C GLY A 6 21.17 -19.20 48.63
N GLY A 7 20.62 -20.38 48.30
CA GLY A 7 19.57 -20.63 47.28
C GLY A 7 20.05 -20.75 45.83
N GLY A 8 19.88 -21.83 45.07
CA GLY A 8 18.93 -22.94 45.14
C GLY A 8 17.69 -22.66 44.28
N GLY A 9 17.61 -23.29 43.10
CA GLY A 9 16.34 -23.46 42.37
C GLY A 9 16.34 -23.11 40.88
N GLY A 10 16.45 -24.14 40.04
CA GLY A 10 15.39 -24.50 39.09
C GLY A 10 15.00 -23.54 37.96
N VAL A 11 15.38 -23.93 36.74
CA VAL A 11 14.61 -23.94 35.49
C VAL A 11 13.68 -22.74 35.21
N GLY A 12 14.13 -21.89 34.30
CA GLY A 12 13.27 -21.06 33.46
C GLY A 12 13.75 -21.21 32.02
N ALA A 13 13.27 -22.23 31.31
CA ALA A 13 13.40 -22.28 29.87
C ALA A 13 12.75 -21.00 29.31
N ALA A 14 13.46 -20.28 28.46
CA ALA A 14 12.85 -19.23 27.65
C ALA A 14 11.78 -19.90 26.79
N GLU A 15 10.53 -19.73 27.22
CA GLU A 15 9.35 -20.10 26.45
C GLU A 15 9.37 -19.23 25.18
N SER A 16 9.89 -19.79 24.10
CA SER A 16 9.62 -19.27 22.77
C SER A 16 8.11 -19.42 22.57
N ASP A 17 7.40 -18.29 22.62
CA ASP A 17 5.95 -18.20 22.40
C ASP A 17 5.65 -18.60 20.94
N ASN A 18 5.67 -19.91 20.68
CA ASN A 18 5.39 -20.53 19.40
C ASN A 18 3.88 -20.61 19.23
N ARG A 19 3.22 -19.45 19.17
CA ARG A 19 1.81 -19.37 18.80
C ARG A 19 1.71 -19.77 17.34
N THR A 20 1.20 -20.97 17.11
CA THR A 20 0.76 -21.42 15.79
C THR A 20 -0.23 -20.38 15.27
N ALA A 21 0.16 -19.62 14.24
CA ALA A 21 -0.67 -18.56 13.71
C ALA A 21 -2.00 -19.16 13.22
N THR A 22 -3.10 -18.83 13.88
CA THR A 22 -4.42 -19.41 13.62
C THR A 22 -4.92 -18.98 12.26
N VAL A 23 -5.27 -19.95 11.41
CA VAL A 23 -5.97 -19.71 10.13
C VAL A 23 -7.33 -19.07 10.44
N GLY A 24 -7.68 -18.00 9.72
CA GLY A 24 -8.96 -17.32 9.91
C GLY A 24 -8.84 -15.81 10.01
N ILE A 25 -9.82 -15.22 10.70
CA ILE A 25 -9.99 -13.78 10.87
C ILE A 25 -9.68 -13.44 12.33
N GLU A 26 -8.77 -12.51 12.55
CA GLU A 26 -8.37 -12.02 13.86
C GLU A 26 -8.62 -10.51 13.93
N PHE A 27 -9.25 -10.04 15.01
CA PHE A 27 -9.42 -8.62 15.29
C PHE A 27 -8.33 -8.16 16.25
N THR A 28 -7.59 -7.12 15.89
CA THR A 28 -6.53 -6.56 16.73
C THR A 28 -6.58 -5.03 16.71
N LYS A 29 -5.65 -4.37 17.41
CA LYS A 29 -5.48 -2.92 17.39
C LYS A 29 -4.02 -2.56 17.15
N ASP A 30 -3.79 -1.46 16.42
CA ASP A 30 -2.44 -0.92 16.26
C ASP A 30 -1.97 -0.16 17.51
N LYS A 31 -0.73 0.33 17.49
CA LYS A 31 -0.11 1.14 18.56
C LYS A 31 -0.88 2.43 18.89
N ASN A 32 -1.71 2.91 17.97
CA ASN A 32 -2.53 4.11 18.11
C ASN A 32 -3.99 3.78 18.50
N GLY A 33 -4.32 2.49 18.69
CA GLY A 33 -5.65 2.02 19.05
C GLY A 33 -6.62 1.84 17.88
N ILE A 34 -6.16 1.98 16.63
CA ILE A 34 -6.97 1.76 15.42
C ILE A 34 -7.29 0.27 15.31
N SER A 35 -8.57 -0.06 15.08
CA SER A 35 -9.00 -1.45 14.96
C SER A 35 -8.60 -2.04 13.62
N LEU A 36 -7.94 -3.19 13.66
CA LEU A 36 -7.41 -3.91 12.51
C LEU A 36 -8.05 -5.28 12.40
N LEU A 37 -8.11 -5.78 11.16
CA LEU A 37 -8.55 -7.10 10.78
C LEU A 37 -7.37 -7.84 10.15
N VAL A 38 -6.87 -8.87 10.81
CA VAL A 38 -5.81 -9.74 10.26
C VAL A 38 -6.47 -10.98 9.69
N LEU A 39 -6.29 -11.19 8.39
CA LEU A 39 -6.75 -12.34 7.63
C LEU A 39 -5.56 -13.29 7.45
N ARG A 40 -5.72 -14.57 7.76
CA ARG A 40 -4.68 -15.60 7.56
C ARG A 40 -5.27 -16.78 6.80
N ASN A 41 -4.63 -17.19 5.71
CA ASN A 41 -5.04 -18.38 4.96
C ASN A 41 -4.34 -19.65 5.49
N HIS A 42 -4.78 -20.82 5.03
CA HIS A 42 -4.24 -22.11 5.47
C HIS A 42 -2.81 -22.40 4.98
N ARG A 43 -2.27 -21.58 4.06
CA ARG A 43 -0.91 -21.72 3.53
C ARG A 43 0.07 -20.74 4.19
N GLY A 44 -0.38 -19.93 5.15
CA GLY A 44 0.46 -18.99 5.88
C GLY A 44 0.49 -17.57 5.33
N ALA A 45 -0.16 -17.30 4.18
CA ALA A 45 -0.32 -15.93 3.69
C ALA A 45 -1.26 -15.16 4.61
N SER A 46 -0.99 -13.86 4.77
CA SER A 46 -1.81 -13.00 5.63
C SER A 46 -1.99 -11.60 5.05
N ALA A 47 -3.09 -10.95 5.42
CA ALA A 47 -3.34 -9.55 5.10
C ALA A 47 -3.88 -8.84 6.34
N THR A 48 -3.44 -7.61 6.59
CA THR A 48 -3.98 -6.77 7.66
C THR A 48 -4.77 -5.64 7.04
N VAL A 49 -6.00 -5.42 7.49
CA VAL A 49 -6.92 -4.40 6.98
C VAL A 49 -7.33 -3.49 8.13
N SER A 50 -7.17 -2.18 7.98
CA SER A 50 -7.75 -1.21 8.90
C SER A 50 -9.28 -1.24 8.79
N LEU A 51 -9.97 -1.41 9.92
CA LEU A 51 -11.42 -1.22 9.96
C LEU A 51 -11.82 0.26 9.83
N HIS A 52 -10.87 1.17 10.06
CA HIS A 52 -11.03 2.59 9.77
C HIS A 52 -10.58 2.85 8.33
N GLY A 53 -11.53 2.99 7.40
CA GLY A 53 -11.27 3.25 5.99
C GLY A 53 -11.11 2.01 5.10
N GLY A 54 -11.08 0.79 5.66
CA GLY A 54 -11.03 -0.45 4.87
C GLY A 54 -9.70 -0.67 4.12
N GLN A 55 -8.64 0.02 4.55
CA GLN A 55 -7.33 0.03 3.88
C GLN A 55 -6.55 -1.24 4.21
N VAL A 56 -5.97 -1.90 3.21
CA VAL A 56 -5.02 -3.00 3.43
C VAL A 56 -3.67 -2.39 3.83
N LEU A 57 -3.21 -2.70 5.05
CA LEU A 57 -2.00 -2.16 5.66
C LEU A 57 -0.78 -3.10 5.56
N SER A 58 -1.01 -4.40 5.42
CA SER A 58 0.06 -5.40 5.28
C SER A 58 -0.48 -6.57 4.47
N TRP A 59 0.37 -7.16 3.65
CA TRP A 59 0.12 -8.37 2.88
C TRP A 59 1.38 -9.22 2.85
N LYS A 60 1.38 -10.30 3.64
CA LYS A 60 2.47 -11.28 3.67
C LYS A 60 2.15 -12.53 2.85
N THR A 61 3.14 -13.02 2.10
CA THR A 61 3.06 -14.29 1.38
C THR A 61 3.06 -15.48 2.34
N GLU A 62 2.90 -16.68 1.79
CA GLU A 62 3.03 -17.97 2.51
C GLU A 62 4.41 -18.14 3.16
N LEU A 63 5.42 -17.48 2.59
CA LEU A 63 6.79 -17.46 3.09
C LEU A 63 7.05 -16.29 4.06
N GLY A 64 6.03 -15.48 4.36
CA GLY A 64 6.13 -14.31 5.23
C GLY A 64 6.69 -13.05 4.56
N GLU A 65 6.89 -13.06 3.24
CA GLU A 65 7.40 -11.91 2.48
C GLU A 65 6.32 -10.82 2.39
N GLU A 66 6.66 -9.60 2.77
CA GLU A 66 5.74 -8.46 2.76
C GLU A 66 5.65 -7.85 1.35
N LEU A 67 4.43 -7.71 0.83
CA LEU A 67 4.13 -7.21 -0.51
C LEU A 67 3.66 -5.74 -0.51
N LEU A 68 3.21 -5.21 0.62
CA LEU A 68 2.87 -3.80 0.79
C LEU A 68 3.98 -3.08 1.55
N PHE A 69 4.34 -1.86 1.15
CA PHE A 69 5.37 -1.12 1.86
C PHE A 69 4.94 -0.77 3.30
N ILE A 70 5.54 -1.47 4.28
CA ILE A 70 5.87 -0.96 5.61
C ILE A 70 7.33 -1.41 5.89
N SER A 71 8.22 -0.44 6.12
CA SER A 71 9.62 -0.58 6.57
C SER A 71 9.81 -1.76 7.55
N ASN A 72 10.74 -2.72 7.46
CA ASN A 72 12.08 -2.76 6.88
C ASN A 72 12.44 -4.25 6.53
N LYS A 73 13.02 -4.46 5.33
CA LYS A 73 13.70 -5.67 4.79
C LYS A 73 12.87 -6.88 4.32
N GLY A 74 13.00 -7.19 3.02
CA GLY A 74 12.76 -8.52 2.44
C GLY A 74 12.82 -8.52 0.91
N LEU A 75 13.60 -9.43 0.32
CA LEU A 75 14.01 -9.48 -1.09
C LEU A 75 13.63 -10.82 -1.75
N PHE A 76 13.18 -10.73 -3.01
CA PHE A 76 13.31 -11.63 -4.20
C PHE A 76 12.77 -13.09 -4.21
N GLY A 77 11.77 -13.32 -5.09
CA GLY A 77 11.33 -14.60 -5.67
C GLY A 77 10.25 -14.40 -6.75
N ASN A 78 10.21 -15.23 -7.80
CA ASN A 78 9.71 -14.86 -9.14
C ASN A 78 8.19 -15.00 -9.37
N ARG A 79 7.58 -13.91 -9.89
CA ARG A 79 6.20 -13.72 -10.38
C ARG A 79 5.09 -14.00 -9.35
N TRP A 80 4.70 -12.95 -8.64
CA TRP A 80 3.57 -12.94 -7.72
C TRP A 80 2.32 -12.35 -8.38
N GLN A 81 1.16 -12.94 -8.10
CA GLN A 81 -0.14 -12.39 -8.47
C GLN A 81 -1.02 -12.32 -7.23
N SER A 82 -1.32 -11.10 -6.80
CA SER A 82 -2.32 -10.81 -5.78
C SER A 82 -3.63 -10.39 -6.44
N ASN A 83 -4.76 -10.82 -5.90
CA ASN A 83 -6.08 -10.32 -6.27
C ASN A 83 -6.77 -9.77 -5.02
N LEU A 84 -7.22 -8.52 -5.10
CA LEU A 84 -8.04 -7.88 -4.09
C LEU A 84 -9.40 -7.59 -4.69
N THR A 85 -10.47 -8.07 -4.05
CA THR A 85 -11.85 -7.84 -4.48
C THR A 85 -12.65 -7.28 -3.30
N SER A 86 -13.17 -6.07 -3.44
CA SER A 86 -14.10 -5.47 -2.47
C SER A 86 -15.54 -5.64 -2.92
N ARG A 87 -16.42 -5.96 -1.97
CA ARG A 87 -17.87 -6.03 -2.19
C ARG A 87 -18.56 -5.12 -1.20
N ILE A 88 -19.16 -4.04 -1.71
CA ILE A 88 -19.87 -3.05 -0.89
C ILE A 88 -21.37 -3.25 -1.09
N ARG A 89 -22.10 -3.33 0.02
CA ARG A 89 -23.55 -3.50 0.01
C ARG A 89 -24.18 -2.43 0.89
N ASN A 90 -25.15 -1.70 0.33
CA ASN A 90 -26.00 -0.84 1.13
C ASN A 90 -26.97 -1.70 1.95
N VAL A 91 -26.78 -1.71 3.27
CA VAL A 91 -27.65 -2.38 4.23
C VAL A 91 -28.68 -1.43 4.86
N ASN A 92 -28.58 -0.15 4.54
CA ASN A 92 -29.47 0.89 5.04
C ASN A 92 -30.60 1.13 4.02
N GLY A 93 -31.75 1.61 4.50
CA GLY A 93 -32.88 2.02 3.64
C GLY A 93 -32.71 3.39 2.98
N LYS A 94 -31.47 3.89 2.84
CA LYS A 94 -31.18 5.22 2.27
C LYS A 94 -30.07 5.12 1.24
N ASN A 95 -30.24 5.80 0.10
CA ASN A 95 -29.21 5.90 -0.92
C ASN A 95 -27.97 6.59 -0.33
N PHE A 96 -26.79 6.16 -0.76
CA PHE A 96 -25.57 6.91 -0.50
C PHE A 96 -24.59 6.77 -1.66
N SER A 97 -23.70 7.75 -1.76
CA SER A 97 -22.62 7.75 -2.74
C SER A 97 -21.29 7.67 -2.00
N PHE A 98 -20.30 7.00 -2.60
CA PHE A 98 -18.97 6.89 -2.01
C PHE A 98 -17.89 6.84 -3.09
N SER A 99 -16.70 7.30 -2.73
CA SER A 99 -15.48 7.11 -3.52
C SER A 99 -14.63 6.03 -2.88
N MET A 100 -13.79 5.38 -3.67
CA MET A 100 -12.93 4.30 -3.20
C MET A 100 -11.60 4.31 -3.96
N ALA A 101 -10.51 3.97 -3.27
CA ALA A 101 -9.22 3.69 -3.87
C ALA A 101 -8.53 2.55 -3.11
N TYR A 102 -7.73 1.75 -3.80
CA TYR A 102 -6.85 0.77 -3.18
C TYR A 102 -5.47 1.38 -2.98
N HIS A 103 -5.27 2.08 -1.85
CA HIS A 103 -4.04 2.80 -1.52
C HIS A 103 -2.82 1.86 -1.36
N THR A 104 -2.19 1.54 -2.47
CA THR A 104 -1.18 0.49 -2.65
C THR A 104 0.19 1.13 -2.79
N TYR A 105 1.01 1.00 -1.75
CA TYR A 105 2.38 1.49 -1.74
C TYR A 105 3.31 0.43 -2.31
N PHE A 106 3.76 0.63 -3.56
CA PHE A 106 4.80 -0.21 -4.15
C PHE A 106 6.15 0.19 -3.57
N SER A 107 6.86 -0.77 -3.00
CA SER A 107 8.30 -0.61 -2.81
C SER A 107 8.93 -0.52 -4.19
N ILE A 108 9.69 0.53 -4.50
CA ILE A 108 10.41 0.76 -5.76
C ILE A 108 11.93 0.87 -5.51
N SER A 109 12.74 0.96 -6.56
CA SER A 109 14.12 1.44 -6.43
C SER A 109 14.15 2.93 -6.11
N ASP A 110 15.33 3.48 -5.82
CA ASP A 110 15.46 4.88 -5.44
C ASP A 110 14.91 5.79 -6.55
N ILE A 111 13.83 6.51 -6.23
CA ILE A 111 13.14 7.40 -7.17
C ILE A 111 14.01 8.61 -7.56
N ILE A 112 15.13 8.86 -6.88
CA ILE A 112 16.01 10.02 -7.06
C ILE A 112 17.35 9.71 -7.77
N TYR A 113 17.68 8.45 -8.09
CA TYR A 113 19.07 8.02 -8.35
C TYR A 113 19.97 8.96 -9.19
N LYS A 114 20.97 9.55 -8.51
CA LYS A 114 22.24 10.14 -9.01
C LYS A 114 22.17 11.37 -9.92
N TYR A 115 22.03 12.57 -9.32
CA TYR A 115 22.28 13.92 -9.88
C TYR A 115 21.65 14.27 -11.25
N ILE A 116 20.90 13.35 -11.84
CA ILE A 116 20.07 13.47 -13.03
C ILE A 116 18.74 12.88 -12.61
N VAL A 117 17.70 13.70 -12.72
CA VAL A 117 16.33 13.30 -12.43
C VAL A 117 15.82 12.48 -13.61
N CYS A 118 16.25 11.22 -13.69
CA CYS A 118 15.68 10.22 -14.58
C CYS A 118 15.52 8.96 -13.73
N SER A 119 14.47 8.94 -12.91
CA SER A 119 14.10 7.73 -12.20
C SER A 119 13.96 6.59 -13.21
N GLU A 120 14.72 5.52 -12.99
CA GLU A 120 14.54 4.21 -13.63
C GLU A 120 13.18 3.57 -13.26
N VAL A 121 12.34 4.30 -12.51
CA VAL A 121 10.94 3.99 -12.23
C VAL A 121 10.04 4.80 -13.15
N ARG A 122 9.15 4.12 -13.87
CA ARG A 122 8.19 4.73 -14.81
C ARG A 122 6.81 4.13 -14.63
N VAL A 123 5.77 4.92 -14.86
CA VAL A 123 4.39 4.43 -14.93
C VAL A 123 3.87 4.56 -16.36
N GLU A 124 3.41 3.45 -16.91
CA GLU A 124 2.83 3.36 -18.26
C GLU A 124 1.34 2.99 -18.19
N GLY A 125 0.60 3.34 -19.24
CA GLY A 125 -0.85 3.18 -19.37
C GLY A 125 -1.67 4.38 -18.92
N LEU A 126 -1.00 5.52 -18.69
CA LEU A 126 -1.60 6.80 -18.28
C LEU A 126 -1.38 7.92 -19.31
N GLU A 127 -0.75 7.59 -20.44
CA GLU A 127 -0.42 8.52 -21.50
C GLU A 127 -1.69 9.14 -22.08
N THR A 128 -1.66 10.42 -22.42
CA THR A 128 -2.79 11.17 -23.03
C THR A 128 -4.05 11.30 -22.17
N LEU A 129 -4.04 10.76 -20.94
CA LEU A 129 -5.17 10.87 -20.04
C LEU A 129 -5.22 12.25 -19.37
N ASP A 130 -6.45 12.68 -19.12
CA ASP A 130 -6.68 13.82 -18.25
C ASP A 130 -6.49 13.43 -16.79
N TYR A 131 -5.91 14.34 -16.00
CA TYR A 131 -5.78 14.19 -14.56
C TYR A 131 -6.14 15.47 -13.80
N LEU A 132 -6.57 15.33 -12.55
CA LEU A 132 -6.60 16.43 -11.59
C LEU A 132 -5.33 16.38 -10.75
N ASP A 133 -4.67 17.52 -10.59
CA ASP A 133 -3.49 17.65 -9.73
C ASP A 133 -3.88 18.27 -8.39
N ASN A 134 -3.79 17.49 -7.31
CA ASN A 134 -4.13 17.94 -5.97
C ASN A 134 -3.15 18.99 -5.42
N LEU A 135 -1.93 19.07 -5.97
CA LEU A 135 -0.95 20.12 -5.63
C LEU A 135 -1.36 21.48 -6.20
N TYR A 136 -2.11 21.47 -7.30
CA TYR A 136 -2.63 22.66 -7.99
C TYR A 136 -4.15 22.80 -7.83
N GLN A 137 -4.66 22.58 -6.61
CA GLN A 137 -6.08 22.78 -6.27
C GLN A 137 -7.06 22.00 -7.16
N ARG A 138 -6.67 20.81 -7.63
CA ARG A 138 -7.44 19.98 -8.57
C ARG A 138 -7.66 20.69 -9.91
N GLU A 139 -6.68 21.45 -10.38
CA GLU A 139 -6.66 21.88 -11.77
C GLU A 139 -6.52 20.67 -12.70
N ARG A 140 -7.16 20.75 -13.88
CA ARG A 140 -7.21 19.66 -14.86
C ARG A 140 -6.11 19.86 -15.90
N PHE A 141 -5.34 18.82 -16.12
CA PHE A 141 -4.27 18.75 -17.11
C PHE A 141 -4.40 17.47 -17.94
N THR A 142 -3.61 17.36 -19.01
CA THR A 142 -3.53 16.15 -19.86
C THR A 142 -2.09 15.68 -19.89
N GLU A 143 -1.85 14.40 -19.61
CA GLU A 143 -0.51 13.81 -19.64
C GLU A 143 0.04 13.78 -21.07
N GLN A 144 1.27 14.26 -21.25
CA GLN A 144 1.91 14.41 -22.55
C GLN A 144 3.12 13.48 -22.74
N GLY A 145 3.66 12.91 -21.66
CA GLY A 145 4.79 11.98 -21.75
C GLY A 145 4.40 10.60 -22.29
N ASP A 146 5.35 9.93 -22.94
CA ASP A 146 5.23 8.50 -23.33
C ASP A 146 5.16 7.57 -22.11
N SER A 147 5.59 8.05 -20.95
CA SER A 147 5.46 7.40 -19.65
C SER A 147 5.59 8.46 -18.56
N LEU A 148 4.93 8.26 -17.42
CA LEU A 148 5.07 9.15 -16.27
C LEU A 148 6.38 8.88 -15.54
N THR A 149 7.19 9.92 -15.39
CA THR A 149 8.42 9.97 -14.60
C THR A 149 8.27 10.92 -13.40
N PHE A 150 9.19 10.83 -12.44
CA PHE A 150 9.08 11.55 -11.18
C PHE A 150 10.26 12.49 -10.99
N GLU A 151 9.97 13.79 -10.94
CA GLU A 151 10.97 14.83 -10.70
C GLU A 151 10.69 15.68 -9.45
N SER A 152 9.51 15.53 -8.87
CA SER A 152 9.00 16.30 -7.75
C SER A 152 7.90 15.54 -7.03
N GLU A 153 7.31 16.16 -6.00
CA GLU A 153 6.04 15.72 -5.41
C GLU A 153 4.99 15.53 -6.51
N VAL A 154 4.24 14.44 -6.41
CA VAL A 154 3.14 14.12 -7.32
C VAL A 154 1.94 13.68 -6.50
N ASP A 155 0.77 14.25 -6.80
CA ASP A 155 -0.50 13.87 -6.20
C ASP A 155 -1.60 14.04 -7.26
N ARG A 156 -1.73 13.04 -8.14
CA ARG A 156 -2.55 13.11 -9.35
C ARG A 156 -3.62 12.03 -9.38
N VAL A 157 -4.79 12.39 -9.90
CA VAL A 157 -5.90 11.47 -10.16
C VAL A 157 -6.18 11.46 -11.65
N TYR A 158 -5.83 10.37 -12.34
CA TYR A 158 -6.09 10.13 -13.77
C TYR A 158 -7.48 9.50 -13.96
N PHE A 159 -8.21 9.95 -14.96
CA PHE A 159 -9.58 9.50 -15.23
C PHE A 159 -9.68 8.53 -16.39
N ASP A 160 -10.71 7.68 -16.32
CA ASP A 160 -11.10 6.78 -17.41
C ASP A 160 -9.91 5.99 -17.99
N SER A 161 -9.01 5.57 -17.11
CA SER A 161 -7.79 4.90 -17.51
C SER A 161 -8.11 3.47 -17.93
N SER A 162 -7.24 2.90 -18.76
CA SER A 162 -7.26 1.47 -19.07
C SER A 162 -7.27 0.61 -17.80
N ASN A 163 -7.82 -0.59 -17.91
CA ASN A 163 -7.82 -1.58 -16.82
C ASN A 163 -6.44 -2.16 -16.49
N ILE A 164 -5.40 -1.73 -17.20
CA ILE A 164 -4.02 -2.15 -16.99
C ILE A 164 -3.15 -0.90 -16.84
N VAL A 165 -2.41 -0.83 -15.73
CA VAL A 165 -1.36 0.16 -15.48
C VAL A 165 -0.09 -0.60 -15.13
N ILE A 166 1.06 -0.13 -15.62
CA ILE A 166 2.33 -0.81 -15.46
C ILE A 166 3.30 0.11 -14.73
N VAL A 167 3.92 -0.40 -13.67
CA VAL A 167 5.05 0.29 -13.01
C VAL A 167 6.31 -0.49 -13.35
N LEU A 168 7.19 0.14 -14.12
CA LEU A 168 8.51 -0.38 -14.46
C LEU A 168 9.51 0.09 -13.42
N ASP A 169 10.34 -0.80 -12.90
CA ASP A 169 11.44 -0.50 -11.98
C ASP A 169 12.70 -1.16 -12.54
N HIS A 170 13.42 -0.42 -13.38
CA HIS A 170 14.53 -0.93 -14.18
C HIS A 170 15.74 -1.32 -13.31
N GLU A 171 16.05 -0.59 -12.24
CA GLU A 171 17.19 -0.89 -11.36
C GLU A 171 17.02 -2.24 -10.65
N LYS A 172 15.83 -2.50 -10.06
CA LYS A 172 15.49 -3.81 -9.48
C LYS A 172 15.05 -4.84 -10.52
N LYS A 173 15.05 -4.48 -11.81
CA LYS A 173 14.66 -5.32 -12.96
C LYS A 173 13.32 -6.01 -12.75
N ARG A 174 12.32 -5.25 -12.30
CA ARG A 174 10.98 -5.77 -12.03
C ARG A 174 9.90 -4.90 -12.63
N THR A 175 8.73 -5.51 -12.81
CA THR A 175 7.55 -4.85 -13.37
C THR A 175 6.35 -5.21 -12.50
N PHE A 176 5.63 -4.20 -12.04
CA PHE A 176 4.32 -4.37 -11.42
C PHE A 176 3.25 -4.17 -12.48
N VAL A 177 2.39 -5.17 -12.66
CA VAL A 177 1.24 -5.07 -13.56
C VAL A 177 -0.01 -4.97 -12.71
N ILE A 178 -0.61 -3.79 -12.69
CA ILE A 178 -1.81 -3.48 -11.94
C ILE A 178 -2.99 -3.73 -12.88
N ARG A 179 -3.86 -4.67 -12.51
CA ARG A 179 -5.10 -4.96 -13.23
C ARG A 179 -6.27 -4.52 -12.38
N LYS A 180 -7.11 -3.64 -12.91
CA LYS A 180 -8.26 -3.07 -12.21
C LYS A 180 -9.56 -3.38 -12.97
N GLU A 181 -10.64 -3.57 -12.22
CA GLU A 181 -11.99 -3.77 -12.75
C GLU A 181 -12.97 -3.01 -11.85
N GLY A 182 -13.93 -2.29 -12.45
CA GLY A 182 -14.88 -1.46 -11.69
C GLY A 182 -14.26 -0.22 -11.02
N LEU A 183 -13.00 0.10 -11.35
CA LEU A 183 -12.26 1.25 -10.86
C LEU A 183 -11.80 2.06 -12.08
N PRO A 184 -12.54 3.09 -12.51
CA PRO A 184 -12.22 3.82 -13.73
C PRO A 184 -10.98 4.72 -13.59
N ASP A 185 -10.63 5.12 -12.37
CA ASP A 185 -9.61 6.12 -12.11
C ASP A 185 -8.30 5.49 -11.61
N VAL A 186 -7.20 6.24 -11.69
CA VAL A 186 -5.91 5.87 -11.12
C VAL A 186 -5.35 7.02 -10.30
N VAL A 187 -4.97 6.75 -9.06
CA VAL A 187 -4.25 7.73 -8.23
C VAL A 187 -2.76 7.42 -8.31
N VAL A 188 -1.93 8.43 -8.57
CA VAL A 188 -0.47 8.32 -8.47
C VAL A 188 0.02 9.32 -7.45
N TRP A 189 0.76 8.83 -6.45
CA TRP A 189 1.23 9.67 -5.35
C TRP A 189 2.65 9.34 -4.90
N ASN A 190 3.45 10.39 -4.76
CA ASN A 190 4.72 10.39 -4.04
C ASN A 190 4.88 11.74 -3.29
N PRO A 191 5.10 11.73 -1.97
CA PRO A 191 5.13 12.94 -1.16
C PRO A 191 6.37 13.81 -1.38
N TRP A 192 7.46 13.25 -1.90
CA TRP A 192 8.76 13.92 -1.95
C TRP A 192 9.27 14.38 -0.58
N GLU A 193 10.43 15.05 -0.57
CA GLU A 193 11.16 15.39 0.66
C GLU A 193 10.34 16.22 1.65
N ARG A 194 9.72 17.32 1.18
CA ARG A 194 9.07 18.29 2.07
C ARG A 194 7.84 17.70 2.74
N LYS A 195 6.98 17.01 2.00
CA LYS A 195 5.75 16.42 2.55
C LYS A 195 6.08 15.24 3.45
N SER A 196 7.09 14.43 3.11
CA SER A 196 7.47 13.26 3.91
C SER A 196 7.81 13.63 5.34
N LYS A 197 8.59 14.69 5.54
CA LYS A 197 8.95 15.23 6.87
C LYS A 197 7.75 15.68 7.72
N SER A 198 6.59 15.89 7.10
CA SER A 198 5.35 16.29 7.78
C SER A 198 4.41 15.13 8.10
N ILE A 199 4.69 13.94 7.56
CA ILE A 199 3.87 12.74 7.73
C ILE A 199 4.45 11.96 8.93
N LEU A 200 3.71 11.93 10.03
CA LEU A 200 4.18 11.38 11.32
C LEU A 200 4.57 9.89 11.27
N ASP A 201 4.01 9.15 10.32
CA ASP A 201 4.18 7.71 10.16
C ASP A 201 5.03 7.31 8.94
N LEU A 202 5.67 8.27 8.28
CA LEU A 202 6.59 8.05 7.16
C LEU A 202 7.98 8.59 7.52
N GLY A 203 9.02 7.79 7.32
CA GLY A 203 10.39 8.25 7.51
C GLY A 203 10.77 9.35 6.50
N ASP A 204 11.58 10.32 6.92
CA ASP A 204 11.98 11.48 6.11
C ASP A 204 12.48 11.15 4.70
N GLU A 205 13.13 9.99 4.54
CA GLU A 205 13.74 9.52 3.30
C GLU A 205 12.97 8.35 2.64
N GLU A 206 11.88 7.88 3.25
CA GLU A 206 11.16 6.69 2.77
C GLU A 206 10.44 6.92 1.44
N TYR A 207 10.11 8.18 1.11
CA TYR A 207 9.56 8.55 -0.19
C TYR A 207 10.44 8.14 -1.37
N LYS A 208 11.74 7.98 -1.15
CA LYS A 208 12.68 7.53 -2.19
C LYS A 208 12.40 6.10 -2.64
N GLN A 209 11.82 5.29 -1.79
CA GLN A 209 11.67 3.85 -2.03
C GLN A 209 10.22 3.42 -2.12
N MET A 210 9.28 4.37 -2.25
CA MET A 210 7.86 4.11 -2.33
C MET A 210 7.19 4.90 -3.46
N LEU A 211 6.20 4.28 -4.10
CA LEU A 211 5.32 4.93 -5.06
C LEU A 211 3.91 4.36 -4.89
N CYS A 212 2.90 5.22 -4.79
CA CYS A 212 1.51 4.78 -4.82
C CYS A 212 0.97 4.84 -6.24
N VAL A 213 0.36 3.74 -6.69
CA VAL A 213 -0.38 3.65 -7.96
C VAL A 213 -1.64 2.84 -7.72
N ASP A 214 -2.78 3.51 -7.60
CA ASP A 214 -3.98 2.91 -7.04
C ASP A 214 -5.08 2.82 -8.08
N GLY A 215 -5.73 1.66 -8.20
CA GLY A 215 -7.04 1.61 -8.83
C GLY A 215 -8.06 2.35 -7.97
N ALA A 216 -8.81 3.26 -8.56
CA ALA A 216 -9.73 4.14 -7.85
C ALA A 216 -11.04 4.40 -8.59
N ALA A 217 -12.03 4.91 -7.84
CA ALA A 217 -13.30 5.45 -8.31
C ALA A 217 -13.58 6.71 -7.49
N VAL A 218 -13.12 7.86 -8.00
CA VAL A 218 -13.05 9.14 -7.28
C VAL A 218 -13.76 10.24 -8.04
N GLU A 219 -13.54 10.39 -9.35
CA GLU A 219 -14.15 11.46 -10.16
C GLU A 219 -15.67 11.34 -10.16
N LYS A 220 -16.15 10.13 -10.42
CA LYS A 220 -17.57 9.77 -10.43
C LYS A 220 -17.84 8.85 -9.24
N PRO A 221 -18.44 9.37 -8.15
CA PRO A 221 -18.77 8.57 -6.99
C PRO A 221 -19.66 7.38 -7.35
N ASN A 222 -19.41 6.24 -6.72
CA ASN A 222 -20.27 5.08 -6.82
C ASN A 222 -21.58 5.34 -6.09
N HIS A 223 -22.70 5.06 -6.75
CA HIS A 223 -24.03 5.22 -6.17
C HIS A 223 -24.60 3.87 -5.75
N LEU A 224 -24.96 3.72 -4.48
CA LEU A 224 -25.69 2.55 -3.98
C LEU A 224 -27.11 2.94 -3.59
N VAL A 225 -28.07 2.28 -4.22
CA VAL A 225 -29.50 2.50 -3.99
C VAL A 225 -29.94 1.75 -2.71
N ALA A 226 -30.90 2.33 -2.00
CA ALA A 226 -31.64 1.65 -0.95
C ALA A 226 -32.35 0.42 -1.53
N ARG A 227 -32.49 -0.62 -0.71
CA ARG A 227 -33.34 -1.76 -1.04
C ARG A 227 -34.80 -1.46 -0.76
#